data_AF-A0AAX2RSH4-F1
#
_entry.id   AF-A0AAX2RSH4-F1
#
_cell.length_a   1.000
_cell.length_b   1.000
_cell.length_c   1.000
_cell.angle_alpha   90.00
_cell.angle_beta   90.00
_cell.angle_gamma   90.00
#
_symmetry.space_group_name_H-M   'P 1'
#
loop_
_entity.id
_entity.type
_entity.pdbx_description
1 polymer ?
#
loop_
_entity_poly.entity_id
_entity_poly.type
_entity_poly.pdbx_seq_one_letter_code
_entity_poly.pdbx_strand_id
1 'polypeptide(L)'
;MSESKTIVLRKPLTYGKGSDETSVTEITLREPLAGDYEAAERSAGVFGTSIALVAIISGVPVDVIDQMYGSQIDEAEDFIASFGHDAARNPTASPDEIVLTLSRPVQLTTEDSPLNIASLSLCEPTNRQKRKAAEAGGPFAGAVAMISMIGKVPKNAVRAMRARDFLEAIGYFNGFQVRRSPGSDD
;
A
#
# COMPACT_ATOMS: atom_id res chain seq x y z
N MET A 1 -1.62 13.19 -10.57
CA MET A 1 -2.76 12.31 -10.29
C MET A 1 -3.62 12.95 -9.21
N SER A 2 -4.93 12.67 -9.18
CA SER A 2 -5.80 13.17 -8.10
C SER A 2 -5.49 12.44 -6.80
N GLU A 3 -5.48 13.17 -5.67
CA GLU A 3 -5.21 12.61 -4.34
C GLU A 3 -6.42 11.84 -3.76
N SER A 4 -7.60 12.10 -4.31
CA SER A 4 -8.86 11.45 -3.96
C SER A 4 -9.73 11.21 -5.19
N LYS A 5 -10.67 10.27 -5.06
CA LYS A 5 -11.67 9.98 -6.08
C LYS A 5 -13.01 9.66 -5.43
N THR A 6 -14.07 10.30 -5.90
CA THR A 6 -15.44 9.96 -5.50
C THR A 6 -16.07 9.10 -6.58
N ILE A 7 -16.66 7.97 -6.19
CA ILE A 7 -17.40 7.06 -7.06
C ILE A 7 -18.86 7.10 -6.64
N VAL A 8 -19.72 7.63 -7.50
CA VAL A 8 -21.17 7.65 -7.27
C VAL A 8 -21.71 6.24 -7.55
N LEU A 9 -22.41 5.66 -6.57
CA LEU A 9 -22.98 4.33 -6.69
C LEU A 9 -24.16 4.35 -7.64
N ARG A 10 -24.21 3.38 -8.57
CA ARG A 10 -25.32 3.29 -9.55
C ARG A 10 -26.65 2.98 -8.88
N LYS A 11 -26.62 2.36 -7.70
CA LYS A 11 -27.74 2.15 -6.82
C LYS A 11 -27.30 2.46 -5.39
N PRO A 12 -28.13 3.13 -4.58
CA PRO A 12 -27.86 3.27 -3.15
C PRO A 12 -27.74 1.89 -2.49
N LEU A 13 -26.73 1.73 -1.63
CA LEU A 13 -26.53 0.55 -0.81
C LEU A 13 -26.84 0.91 0.64
N THR A 14 -27.45 -0.01 1.40
CA THR A 14 -27.82 0.24 2.80
C THR A 14 -27.17 -0.75 3.74
N TYR A 15 -26.86 -0.28 4.95
CA TYR A 15 -26.40 -1.12 6.05
C TYR A 15 -26.84 -0.56 7.39
N GLY A 16 -26.73 -1.37 8.44
CA GLY A 16 -27.39 -1.09 9.71
C GLY A 16 -28.87 -1.52 9.69
N LYS A 17 -29.60 -1.23 10.76
CA LYS A 17 -31.02 -1.58 10.91
C LYS A 17 -31.75 -0.52 11.71
N GLY A 18 -33.04 -0.34 11.42
CA GLY A 18 -33.91 0.55 12.20
C GLY A 18 -33.47 2.00 12.14
N SER A 19 -33.28 2.62 13.31
CA SER A 19 -32.82 4.02 13.42
C SER A 19 -31.38 4.23 12.97
N ASP A 20 -30.58 3.16 12.86
CA ASP A 20 -29.17 3.21 12.50
C ASP A 20 -28.93 2.80 11.03
N GLU A 21 -29.98 2.69 10.22
CA GLU A 21 -29.85 2.41 8.79
C GLU A 21 -29.16 3.58 8.09
N THR A 22 -28.04 3.29 7.43
CA THR A 22 -27.26 4.24 6.65
C THR A 22 -27.38 3.89 5.18
N SER A 23 -27.69 4.88 4.35
CA SER A 23 -27.70 4.76 2.89
C SER A 23 -26.44 5.39 2.30
N VAL A 24 -25.73 4.61 1.49
CA VAL A 24 -24.52 5.02 0.77
C VAL A 24 -24.91 5.24 -0.68
N THR A 25 -24.75 6.47 -1.16
CA THR A 25 -24.96 6.83 -2.58
C THR A 25 -23.66 7.07 -3.32
N GLU A 26 -22.55 7.24 -2.59
CA GLU A 26 -21.22 7.43 -3.13
C GLU A 26 -20.17 6.98 -2.11
N ILE A 27 -18.99 6.62 -2.61
CA ILE A 27 -17.81 6.38 -1.78
C ILE A 27 -16.71 7.35 -2.17
N THR A 28 -15.90 7.77 -1.21
CA THR A 28 -14.71 8.59 -1.46
C THR A 28 -13.46 7.79 -1.10
N LEU A 29 -12.53 7.73 -2.05
CA LEU A 29 -11.26 7.05 -1.92
C LEU A 29 -10.14 8.08 -1.84
N ARG A 30 -9.10 7.75 -1.10
CA ARG A 30 -7.82 8.49 -1.05
C ARG A 30 -6.68 7.57 -1.47
N GLU A 31 -5.51 8.13 -1.72
CA GLU A 31 -4.29 7.32 -1.80
C GLU A 31 -4.16 6.43 -0.55
N PRO A 32 -3.98 5.10 -0.71
CA PRO A 32 -3.75 4.20 0.41
C PRO A 32 -2.47 4.56 1.17
N LEU A 33 -2.44 4.19 2.45
CA LEU A 33 -1.21 4.08 3.22
C LEU A 33 -0.69 2.65 3.15
N ALA A 34 0.60 2.44 3.40
CA ALA A 34 1.16 1.09 3.54
C ALA A 34 0.41 0.24 4.59
N GLY A 35 -0.02 0.87 5.68
CA GLY A 35 -0.83 0.22 6.71
C GLY A 35 -2.22 -0.21 6.24
N ASP A 36 -2.81 0.47 5.24
CA ASP A 36 -4.10 0.07 4.66
C ASP A 36 -3.95 -1.23 3.87
N TYR A 37 -2.86 -1.40 3.11
CA TYR A 37 -2.54 -2.66 2.42
C TYR A 37 -2.33 -3.82 3.40
N GLU A 38 -1.56 -3.60 4.47
CA GLU A 38 -1.36 -4.62 5.52
C GLU A 38 -2.67 -4.95 6.24
N ALA A 39 -3.52 -3.96 6.50
CA ALA A 39 -4.83 -4.19 7.10
C ALA A 39 -5.75 -4.99 6.16
N ALA A 40 -5.80 -4.62 4.88
CA ALA A 40 -6.57 -5.32 3.86
C ALA A 40 -6.10 -6.77 3.67
N GLU A 41 -4.79 -7.01 3.66
CA GLU A 41 -4.21 -8.35 3.62
C GLU A 41 -4.69 -9.24 4.77
N ARG A 42 -4.78 -8.67 5.98
CA ARG A 42 -5.27 -9.40 7.15
C ARG A 42 -6.78 -9.64 7.14
N SER A 43 -7.56 -8.72 6.57
CA SER A 43 -9.02 -8.77 6.57
C SER A 43 -9.65 -9.28 5.27
N ALA A 44 -8.84 -9.58 4.24
CA ALA A 44 -9.29 -9.99 2.91
C ALA A 44 -10.31 -11.14 2.97
N GLY A 45 -10.05 -12.16 3.79
CA GLY A 45 -10.97 -13.29 4.00
C GLY A 45 -11.49 -13.86 2.68
N VAL A 46 -12.82 -13.98 2.58
CA VAL A 46 -13.51 -14.46 1.36
C VAL A 46 -13.68 -13.38 0.28
N PHE A 47 -13.55 -12.10 0.64
CA PHE A 47 -13.77 -10.96 -0.25
C PHE A 47 -12.55 -10.63 -1.11
N GLY A 48 -11.36 -11.01 -0.65
CA GLY A 48 -10.10 -10.65 -1.29
C GLY A 48 -9.59 -9.26 -0.91
N THR A 49 -8.30 -9.03 -1.15
CA THR A 49 -7.58 -7.84 -0.68
C THR A 49 -8.10 -6.56 -1.31
N SER A 50 -8.50 -6.56 -2.59
CA SER A 50 -9.00 -5.35 -3.26
C SER A 50 -10.27 -4.81 -2.61
N ILE A 51 -11.28 -5.67 -2.40
CA ILE A 51 -12.55 -5.28 -1.78
C ILE A 51 -12.31 -4.82 -0.34
N ALA A 52 -11.47 -5.55 0.41
CA ALA A 52 -11.08 -5.15 1.76
C ALA A 52 -10.37 -3.77 1.79
N LEU A 53 -9.49 -3.50 0.82
CA LEU A 53 -8.78 -2.22 0.72
C LEU A 53 -9.72 -1.06 0.39
N VAL A 54 -10.65 -1.26 -0.55
CA VAL A 54 -11.69 -0.26 -0.87
C VAL A 54 -12.55 0.04 0.35
N ALA A 55 -12.95 -0.99 1.11
CA ALA A 55 -13.70 -0.83 2.35
C ALA A 55 -12.93 -0.02 3.41
N ILE A 56 -11.66 -0.36 3.64
CA ILE A 56 -10.79 0.35 4.61
C ILE A 56 -10.65 1.83 4.25
N ILE A 57 -10.42 2.14 2.98
CA ILE A 57 -10.12 3.51 2.53
C ILE A 57 -11.40 4.35 2.48
N SER A 58 -12.52 3.77 2.06
CA SER A 58 -13.81 4.46 2.01
C SER A 58 -14.48 4.62 3.38
N GLY A 59 -14.11 3.78 4.35
CA GLY A 59 -14.77 3.68 5.66
C GLY A 59 -16.13 2.99 5.63
N VAL A 60 -16.53 2.45 4.46
CA VAL A 60 -17.78 1.72 4.29
C VAL A 60 -17.56 0.24 4.61
N PRO A 61 -18.51 -0.46 5.25
CA PRO A 61 -18.36 -1.88 5.58
C PRO A 61 -18.09 -2.77 4.36
N VAL A 62 -17.25 -3.79 4.54
CA VAL A 62 -16.78 -4.67 3.45
C VAL A 62 -17.92 -5.42 2.76
N ASP A 63 -18.93 -5.84 3.51
CA ASP A 63 -20.14 -6.49 3.02
C ASP A 63 -21.03 -5.55 2.19
N VAL A 64 -20.90 -4.25 2.37
CA VAL A 64 -21.57 -3.23 1.55
C VAL A 64 -20.77 -2.98 0.28
N ILE A 65 -19.44 -2.86 0.38
CA ILE A 65 -18.59 -2.73 -0.82
C ILE A 65 -18.73 -3.95 -1.74
N ASP A 66 -18.84 -5.16 -1.18
CA ASP A 66 -19.04 -6.40 -1.93
C ASP A 66 -20.36 -6.43 -2.73
N GLN A 67 -21.31 -5.54 -2.42
CA GLN A 67 -22.56 -5.39 -3.17
C GLN A 67 -22.47 -4.37 -4.32
N MET A 68 -21.34 -3.67 -4.48
CA MET A 68 -21.12 -2.77 -5.61
C MET A 68 -21.09 -3.57 -6.93
N TYR A 69 -21.47 -2.92 -8.02
CA TYR A 69 -21.26 -3.53 -9.34
C TYR A 69 -19.77 -3.70 -9.62
N GLY A 70 -19.39 -4.83 -10.25
CA GLY A 70 -18.00 -5.14 -10.59
C GLY A 70 -17.27 -3.99 -11.30
N SER A 71 -17.90 -3.35 -12.29
CA SER A 71 -17.31 -2.18 -12.97
C SER A 71 -16.99 -0.98 -12.06
N GLN A 72 -17.65 -0.86 -10.91
CA GLN A 72 -17.35 0.20 -9.92
C GLN A 72 -16.21 -0.21 -8.97
N ILE A 73 -16.04 -1.52 -8.75
CA ILE A 73 -14.85 -2.07 -8.09
C ILE A 73 -13.64 -1.92 -9.00
N ASP A 74 -13.74 -2.27 -10.29
CA ASP A 74 -12.68 -2.07 -11.28
C ASP A 74 -12.26 -0.59 -11.32
N GLU A 75 -13.22 0.34 -11.31
CA GLU A 75 -12.95 1.78 -11.29
C GLU A 75 -12.19 2.24 -10.02
N ALA A 76 -12.48 1.61 -8.87
CA ALA A 76 -11.78 1.87 -7.62
C ALA A 76 -10.36 1.28 -7.64
N GLU A 77 -10.21 0.06 -8.17
CA GLU A 77 -8.92 -0.61 -8.33
C GLU A 77 -8.00 0.17 -9.27
N ASP A 78 -8.50 0.64 -10.42
CA ASP A 78 -7.75 1.47 -11.37
C ASP A 78 -7.22 2.75 -10.70
N PHE A 79 -8.04 3.39 -9.86
CA PHE A 79 -7.62 4.55 -9.10
C PHE A 79 -6.51 4.21 -8.10
N ILE A 80 -6.67 3.12 -7.33
CA ILE A 80 -5.67 2.68 -6.35
C ILE A 80 -4.35 2.28 -7.03
N ALA A 81 -4.43 1.51 -8.12
CA ALA A 81 -3.29 1.04 -8.89
C ALA A 81 -2.50 2.18 -9.54
N SER A 82 -3.17 3.31 -9.84
CA SER A 82 -2.51 4.48 -10.44
C SER A 82 -1.35 5.03 -9.58
N PHE A 83 -1.40 4.88 -8.25
CA PHE A 83 -0.34 5.38 -7.37
C PHE A 83 0.96 4.55 -7.40
N GLY A 84 0.92 3.30 -7.87
CA GLY A 84 2.08 2.39 -7.97
C GLY A 84 2.51 2.05 -9.40
N HIS A 85 1.89 2.69 -10.38
CA HIS A 85 1.88 2.27 -11.77
C HIS A 85 3.26 2.26 -12.44
N ASP A 86 4.14 3.20 -12.06
CA ASP A 86 5.45 3.36 -12.68
C ASP A 86 6.45 2.29 -12.21
N ALA A 87 6.42 1.93 -10.93
CA ALA A 87 7.34 0.93 -10.34
C ALA A 87 7.05 -0.51 -10.82
N ALA A 88 5.79 -0.82 -11.14
CA ALA A 88 5.38 -2.18 -11.52
C ALA A 88 5.57 -2.48 -13.02
N ARG A 89 5.49 -1.49 -13.90
CA ARG A 89 5.46 -1.70 -15.37
C ARG A 89 6.82 -1.92 -16.01
N ASN A 90 7.87 -1.32 -15.44
CA ASN A 90 9.23 -1.39 -15.99
C ASN A 90 10.21 -1.87 -14.91
N PRO A 91 10.22 -3.18 -14.58
CA PRO A 91 11.15 -3.71 -13.60
C PRO A 91 12.58 -3.56 -14.12
N THR A 92 13.34 -2.66 -13.51
CA THR A 92 14.77 -2.46 -13.76
C THR A 92 15.60 -3.09 -12.65
N ALA A 93 16.84 -3.44 -12.96
CA ALA A 93 17.79 -3.83 -11.93
C ALA A 93 17.97 -2.67 -10.94
N SER A 94 17.91 -2.98 -9.65
CA SER A 94 18.12 -1.98 -8.60
C SER A 94 19.60 -1.86 -8.25
N PRO A 95 20.10 -0.64 -7.97
CA PRO A 95 21.45 -0.45 -7.46
C PRO A 95 21.57 -0.97 -6.02
N ASP A 96 22.79 -1.22 -5.57
CA ASP A 96 23.06 -1.80 -4.23
C ASP A 96 22.52 -0.93 -3.08
N GLU A 97 22.46 0.40 -3.27
CA GLU A 97 21.95 1.37 -2.30
C GLU A 97 21.16 2.50 -2.97
N ILE A 98 20.12 3.01 -2.28
CA ILE A 98 19.38 4.20 -2.67
C ILE A 98 19.04 5.09 -1.46
N VAL A 99 18.76 6.36 -1.73
CA VAL A 99 18.03 7.24 -0.82
C VAL A 99 16.69 7.57 -1.47
N LEU A 100 15.62 6.97 -0.96
CA LEU A 100 14.25 7.24 -1.39
C LEU A 100 13.73 8.47 -0.64
N THR A 101 13.52 9.59 -1.34
CA THR A 101 12.86 10.77 -0.75
C THR A 101 11.35 10.60 -0.79
N LEU A 102 10.67 10.75 0.35
CA LEU A 102 9.23 10.59 0.40
C LEU A 102 8.54 11.79 -0.25
N SER A 103 7.62 11.51 -1.17
CA SER A 103 6.77 12.53 -1.79
C SER A 103 6.00 13.38 -0.77
N ARG A 104 5.64 12.76 0.36
CA ARG A 104 5.13 13.42 1.55
C ARG A 104 5.83 12.86 2.79
N PRO A 105 6.56 13.70 3.54
CA PRO A 105 7.14 13.28 4.80
C PRO A 105 6.07 12.70 5.72
N VAL A 106 6.40 11.59 6.36
CA VAL A 106 5.62 11.04 7.45
C VAL A 106 5.92 11.87 8.69
N GLN A 107 4.89 12.38 9.34
CA GLN A 107 5.00 13.14 10.59
C GLN A 107 3.98 12.58 11.59
N LEU A 108 4.42 11.71 12.48
CA LEU A 108 3.57 11.06 13.49
C LEU A 108 3.65 11.73 14.87
N THR A 109 4.68 12.53 15.11
CA THR A 109 4.89 13.25 16.37
C THR A 109 5.34 14.69 16.08
N THR A 110 5.24 15.59 17.05
CA THR A 110 5.72 16.98 16.91
C THR A 110 7.21 17.14 17.22
N GLU A 111 7.82 16.13 17.85
CA GLU A 111 9.23 16.13 18.27
C GLU A 111 10.12 15.54 17.18
N ASP A 112 11.41 15.87 17.17
CA ASP A 112 12.37 15.19 16.29
C ASP A 112 12.53 13.74 16.75
N SER A 113 12.03 12.80 15.94
CA SER A 113 11.80 11.40 16.33
C SER A 113 11.89 10.51 15.10
N PRO A 114 12.37 9.26 15.23
CA PRO A 114 12.39 8.30 14.12
C PRO A 114 10.98 7.92 13.62
N LEU A 115 9.93 8.37 14.29
CA LEU A 115 8.54 8.28 13.82
C LEU A 115 8.21 9.33 12.75
N ASN A 116 9.08 10.33 12.56
CA ASN A 116 9.00 11.31 11.49
C ASN A 116 10.10 11.02 10.48
N ILE A 117 9.72 10.78 9.23
CA ILE A 117 10.67 10.42 8.17
C ILE A 117 10.36 11.23 6.92
N ALA A 118 11.39 11.83 6.33
CA ALA A 118 11.29 12.52 5.04
C ALA A 118 11.96 11.72 3.91
N SER A 119 12.79 10.74 4.26
CA SER A 119 13.47 9.85 3.33
C SER A 119 13.81 8.51 3.98
N LEU A 120 14.18 7.54 3.16
CA LEU A 120 14.66 6.23 3.55
C LEU A 120 15.99 5.94 2.86
N SER A 121 17.01 5.54 3.63
CA SER A 121 18.23 4.94 3.08
C SER A 121 18.01 3.43 2.99
N LEU A 122 17.92 2.90 1.77
CA LEU A 122 17.69 1.47 1.52
C LEU A 122 18.91 0.85 0.84
N CYS A 123 19.11 -0.45 1.06
CA CYS A 123 20.14 -1.23 0.40
C CYS A 123 19.65 -2.65 0.08
N GLU A 124 20.44 -3.42 -0.70
CA GLU A 124 20.11 -4.80 -1.01
C GLU A 124 19.87 -5.63 0.27
N PRO A 125 18.69 -6.25 0.43
CA PRO A 125 18.41 -7.09 1.58
C PRO A 125 19.24 -8.37 1.57
N THR A 126 19.93 -8.65 2.67
CA THR A 126 20.52 -9.96 2.92
C THR A 126 19.44 -11.06 3.01
N ASN A 127 19.81 -12.30 2.69
CA ASN A 127 18.90 -13.45 2.85
C ASN A 127 18.38 -13.63 4.29
N ARG A 128 19.15 -13.21 5.30
CA ARG A 128 18.70 -13.22 6.70
C ARG A 128 17.57 -12.21 6.93
N GLN A 129 17.70 -11.00 6.40
CA GLN A 129 16.67 -9.95 6.49
C GLN A 129 15.41 -10.36 5.72
N LYS A 130 15.54 -10.96 4.52
CA LYS A 130 14.39 -11.49 3.75
C LYS A 130 13.58 -12.51 4.56
N ARG A 131 14.26 -13.53 5.12
CA ARG A 131 13.60 -14.53 5.97
C ARG A 131 12.95 -13.92 7.21
N LYS A 132 13.65 -12.99 7.88
CA LYS A 132 13.11 -12.32 9.07
C LYS A 132 11.89 -11.46 8.76
N ALA A 133 11.86 -10.80 7.60
CA ALA A 133 10.71 -10.05 7.14
C ALA A 133 9.52 -10.96 6.81
N ALA A 134 9.77 -12.12 6.19
CA ALA A 134 8.73 -13.10 5.85
C ALA A 134 7.97 -13.66 7.07
N GLU A 135 8.58 -13.64 8.27
CA GLU A 135 7.90 -14.00 9.54
C GLU A 135 6.70 -13.09 9.85
N ALA A 136 6.54 -11.95 9.16
CA ALA A 136 5.39 -11.05 9.33
C ALA A 136 4.07 -11.62 8.75
N GLY A 137 4.11 -12.69 7.97
CA GLY A 137 2.92 -13.50 7.63
C GLY A 137 2.18 -13.15 6.33
N GLY A 138 2.60 -12.13 5.59
CA GLY A 138 2.02 -11.79 4.28
C GLY A 138 2.91 -10.87 3.44
N PRO A 139 2.67 -10.73 2.13
CA PRO A 139 3.50 -9.90 1.25
C PRO A 139 3.61 -8.43 1.70
N PHE A 140 2.50 -7.80 2.11
CA PHE A 140 2.52 -6.41 2.57
C PHE A 140 3.08 -6.27 3.99
N ALA A 141 2.69 -7.17 4.91
CA ALA A 141 3.29 -7.20 6.24
C ALA A 141 4.82 -7.44 6.18
N GLY A 142 5.25 -8.30 5.26
CA GLY A 142 6.65 -8.60 4.98
C GLY A 142 7.39 -7.40 4.38
N ALA A 143 6.79 -6.69 3.42
CA ALA A 143 7.34 -5.46 2.86
C ALA A 143 7.52 -4.38 3.93
N VAL A 144 6.52 -4.15 4.79
CA VAL A 144 6.62 -3.22 5.92
C VAL A 144 7.77 -3.60 6.84
N ALA A 145 7.91 -4.90 7.16
CA ALA A 145 9.00 -5.38 8.00
C ALA A 145 10.38 -5.23 7.34
N MET A 146 10.47 -5.45 6.03
CA MET A 146 11.72 -5.33 5.26
C MET A 146 12.18 -3.87 5.19
N ILE A 147 11.29 -2.95 4.78
CA ILE A 147 11.57 -1.51 4.72
C ILE A 147 11.99 -0.99 6.10
N SER A 148 11.24 -1.36 7.16
CA SER A 148 11.56 -0.96 8.53
C SER A 148 12.96 -1.40 8.97
N MET A 149 13.33 -2.63 8.65
CA MET A 149 14.61 -3.21 9.08
C MET A 149 15.82 -2.62 8.33
N ILE A 150 15.67 -2.39 7.03
CA ILE A 150 16.76 -1.90 6.16
C ILE A 150 16.90 -0.39 6.31
N GLY A 151 15.78 0.34 6.24
CA GLY A 151 15.72 1.78 6.45
C GLY A 151 15.97 2.20 7.90
N LYS A 152 16.02 1.25 8.84
CA LYS A 152 16.20 1.49 10.29
C LYS A 152 15.16 2.45 10.87
N VAL A 153 13.94 2.37 10.35
CA VAL A 153 12.79 3.19 10.79
C VAL A 153 11.74 2.32 11.47
N PRO A 154 10.95 2.84 12.41
CA PRO A 154 9.87 2.08 13.05
C PRO A 154 8.81 1.64 12.03
N LYS A 155 8.26 0.43 12.21
CA LYS A 155 7.16 -0.08 11.35
C LYS A 155 5.96 0.87 11.27
N ASN A 156 5.69 1.63 12.33
CA ASN A 156 4.60 2.60 12.34
C ASN A 156 4.84 3.77 11.40
N ALA A 157 6.10 4.22 11.26
CA ALA A 157 6.47 5.23 10.27
C ALA A 157 6.29 4.67 8.85
N VAL A 158 6.71 3.42 8.62
CA VAL A 158 6.50 2.74 7.33
C VAL A 158 5.01 2.60 7.00
N ARG A 159 4.18 2.17 7.95
CA ARG A 159 2.73 2.05 7.77
C ARG A 159 2.06 3.37 7.40
N ALA A 160 2.63 4.49 7.80
CA ALA A 160 2.13 5.83 7.50
C ALA A 160 2.62 6.38 6.15
N MET A 161 3.51 5.67 5.45
CA MET A 161 3.93 6.04 4.10
C MET A 161 2.75 5.95 3.12
N ARG A 162 2.73 6.86 2.15
CA ARG A 162 1.79 6.85 1.03
C ARG A 162 2.09 5.70 0.07
N ALA A 163 1.06 5.21 -0.61
CA ALA A 163 1.17 4.09 -1.54
C ALA A 163 2.30 4.28 -2.56
N ARG A 164 2.46 5.48 -3.14
CA ARG A 164 3.52 5.73 -4.13
C ARG A 164 4.92 5.45 -3.59
N ASP A 165 5.25 5.99 -2.41
CA ASP A 165 6.57 5.82 -1.79
C ASP A 165 6.76 4.38 -1.30
N PHE A 166 5.71 3.77 -0.75
CA PHE A 166 5.73 2.39 -0.27
C PHE A 166 5.93 1.39 -1.41
N LEU A 167 5.20 1.57 -2.52
CA LEU A 167 5.29 0.72 -3.70
C LEU A 167 6.60 0.95 -4.47
N GLU A 168 7.15 2.16 -4.46
CA GLU A 168 8.49 2.43 -4.99
C GLU A 168 9.57 1.68 -4.19
N ALA A 169 9.49 1.70 -2.85
CA ALA A 169 10.39 0.91 -2.00
C ALA A 169 10.27 -0.61 -2.25
N ILE A 170 9.05 -1.11 -2.49
CA ILE A 170 8.83 -2.52 -2.89
C ILE A 170 9.43 -2.79 -4.27
N GLY A 171 9.22 -1.88 -5.23
CA GLY A 171 9.79 -1.95 -6.58
C GLY A 171 11.31 -2.05 -6.56
N TYR A 172 11.97 -1.26 -5.70
CA TYR A 172 13.40 -1.35 -5.46
C TYR A 172 13.83 -2.75 -5.00
N PHE A 173 13.16 -3.34 -4.00
CA PHE A 173 13.53 -4.69 -3.57
C PHE A 173 13.25 -5.77 -4.61
N ASN A 174 12.21 -5.59 -5.43
CA ASN A 174 11.90 -6.48 -6.54
C ASN A 174 12.93 -6.38 -7.67
N GLY A 175 13.62 -5.24 -7.82
CA GLY A 175 14.68 -5.04 -8.80
C GLY A 175 15.88 -5.98 -8.63
N PHE A 176 16.13 -6.51 -7.43
CA PHE A 176 17.16 -7.54 -7.20
C PHE A 176 16.76 -8.94 -7.68
N GLN A 177 15.48 -9.16 -8.00
CA GLN A 177 15.01 -10.41 -8.60
C GLN A 177 15.08 -10.37 -10.13
N VAL A 178 15.25 -9.19 -10.73
CA VAL A 178 15.53 -9.04 -12.15
C VAL A 178 16.89 -9.67 -12.41
N ARG A 179 16.90 -10.75 -13.22
CA ARG A 179 18.14 -11.51 -13.48
C ARG A 179 19.24 -10.56 -13.96
N ARG A 180 20.39 -10.57 -13.29
CA ARG A 180 21.65 -10.16 -13.90
C ARG A 180 21.92 -11.15 -15.03
N SER A 181 21.59 -10.78 -16.27
CA SER A 181 22.03 -11.57 -17.41
C SER A 181 23.55 -11.71 -17.34
N PRO A 182 24.11 -12.93 -17.44
CA PRO A 182 25.55 -13.09 -17.49
C PRO A 182 26.05 -12.42 -18.77
N GLY A 183 26.58 -11.20 -18.66
CA GLY A 183 27.01 -10.37 -19.78
C GLY A 183 26.80 -8.85 -19.63
N SER A 184 26.21 -8.37 -18.53
CA SER A 184 26.30 -6.94 -18.18
C SER A 184 27.61 -6.70 -17.41
N ASP A 185 28.67 -6.44 -18.16
CA ASP A 185 29.91 -5.87 -17.63
C ASP A 185 29.64 -4.44 -17.17
N ASP A 186 29.71 -4.20 -15.85
CA ASP A 186 30.17 -2.94 -15.25
C ASP A 186 31.54 -3.22 -14.62
#